data_AF-A0A397ZU99-F1
#
_entry.id   AF-A0A397ZU99-F1
#
_cell.length_a   1.000
_cell.length_b   1.000
_cell.length_c   1.000
_cell.angle_alpha   90.00
_cell.angle_beta   90.00
_cell.angle_gamma   90.00
#
_symmetry.space_group_name_H-M   'P 1'
#
loop_
_entity.id
_entity.type
_entity.pdbx_description
1 polymer ?
#
loop_
_entity_poly.entity_id
_entity_poly.type
_entity_poly.pdbx_seq_one_letter_code
_entity_poly.pdbx_strand_id
1 'polypeptide(L)'
;MVVTNASIVTKSGKVLVSRQYVDMSRIVIEGLLAAFPKLVGLEKQHTYFETENVRYVYQPIEALFLLLVTTKQSNILQDLDTLRLLSKLVPEYCMSLDEEGIGRANFDLIHAFDEVISLGHKEDVTVAQVKQYCEMESHEEKPDQPFPTGQGGGGVGLLRWRMQRADESMVPLTINCWPSVSGNETYVSIEYEASSMFDLTNVIISVPLPALRDAPIVKQCDGDWRYDSRNSVLEWSMLLIDNSNRSGSMEFVVPPVDSSVFFPISVQFAATSTYSGLKVTGMIPLRGGSGGATPKFVQRTQLIAQDYQVV
;
A
#
# COMPACT_ATOMS: atom_id res chain seq x y z
N MET A 1 0.61 4.35 -9.99
CA MET A 1 0.30 5.25 -8.87
C MET A 1 1.58 5.41 -8.06
N VAL A 2 2.36 6.47 -8.28
CA VAL A 2 3.64 6.65 -7.58
C VAL A 2 4.02 8.13 -7.47
N VAL A 3 4.51 8.52 -6.28
CA VAL A 3 5.36 9.70 -6.08
C VAL A 3 6.69 9.43 -6.76
N THR A 4 7.06 10.22 -7.77
CA THR A 4 8.30 9.99 -8.51
C THR A 4 9.49 10.64 -7.81
N ASN A 5 9.29 11.81 -7.21
CA ASN A 5 10.35 12.57 -6.58
C ASN A 5 9.81 13.52 -5.49
N ALA A 6 10.54 13.66 -4.38
CA ALA A 6 10.29 14.63 -3.32
C ALA A 6 11.46 15.62 -3.23
N SER A 7 11.19 16.91 -3.18
CA SER A 7 12.22 17.96 -3.17
C SER A 7 11.90 19.11 -2.24
N ILE A 8 12.95 19.72 -1.71
CA ILE A 8 12.90 21.03 -1.06
C ILE A 8 13.61 22.03 -1.98
N VAL A 9 12.90 23.07 -2.37
CA VAL A 9 13.40 24.10 -3.30
C VAL A 9 13.20 25.49 -2.72
N THR A 10 14.11 26.42 -3.03
CA THR A 10 13.93 27.82 -2.68
C THR A 10 12.83 28.47 -3.55
N LYS A 11 12.33 29.64 -3.14
CA LYS A 11 11.41 30.44 -3.98
C LYS A 11 12.03 30.86 -5.33
N SER A 12 13.35 30.92 -5.43
CA SER A 12 14.07 31.18 -6.69
C SER A 12 14.24 29.93 -7.56
N GLY A 13 13.86 28.74 -7.07
CA GLY A 13 13.97 27.48 -7.79
C GLY A 13 15.27 26.72 -7.60
N LYS A 14 16.12 27.15 -6.69
CA LYS A 14 17.32 26.40 -6.33
C LYS A 14 16.89 25.14 -5.57
N VAL A 15 17.32 23.98 -6.05
CA VAL A 15 17.07 22.69 -5.40
C VAL A 15 18.04 22.53 -4.25
N LEU A 16 17.52 22.31 -3.04
CA LEU A 16 18.32 22.09 -1.83
C LEU A 16 18.48 20.60 -1.53
N VAL A 17 17.36 19.88 -1.59
CA VAL A 17 17.30 18.41 -1.43
C VAL A 17 16.36 17.87 -2.49
N SER A 18 16.72 16.74 -3.09
CA SER A 18 15.86 16.01 -4.02
C SER A 18 16.09 14.51 -3.87
N ARG A 19 15.01 13.78 -3.61
CA ARG A 19 15.00 12.33 -3.50
C ARG A 19 14.07 11.74 -4.55
N GLN A 20 14.64 10.91 -5.41
CA GLN A 20 13.97 10.21 -6.49
C GLN A 20 13.61 8.78 -6.06
N TYR A 21 12.37 8.35 -6.33
CA TYR A 21 11.86 7.03 -5.95
C TYR A 21 11.55 6.11 -7.14
N VAL A 22 11.49 6.68 -8.34
CA VAL A 22 11.24 5.96 -9.59
C VAL A 22 12.39 6.24 -10.55
N ASP A 23 12.83 5.23 -11.29
CA ASP A 23 13.94 5.42 -12.23
C ASP A 23 13.58 6.43 -13.33
N MET A 24 14.43 7.44 -13.48
CA MET A 24 14.31 8.54 -14.41
C MET A 24 15.67 9.21 -14.57
N SER A 25 15.96 9.72 -15.76
CA SER A 25 17.25 10.35 -16.02
C SER A 25 17.36 11.68 -15.27
N ARG A 26 18.58 11.99 -14.82
CA ARG A 26 18.90 13.25 -14.14
C ARG A 26 18.42 14.49 -14.90
N ILE A 27 18.55 14.47 -16.23
CA ILE A 27 18.13 15.56 -17.13
C ILE A 27 16.63 15.84 -16.97
N VAL A 28 15.81 14.80 -16.84
CA VAL A 28 14.36 14.96 -16.69
C VAL A 28 14.03 15.59 -15.33
N ILE A 29 14.61 15.10 -14.22
CA ILE A 29 14.37 15.70 -12.89
C ILE A 29 14.79 17.16 -12.85
N GLU A 30 16.01 17.47 -13.30
CA GLU A 30 16.51 18.84 -13.31
C GLU A 30 15.62 19.76 -14.16
N GLY A 31 15.12 19.27 -15.30
CA GLY A 31 14.16 19.99 -16.14
C GLY A 31 12.82 20.26 -15.44
N LEU A 32 12.26 19.26 -14.76
CA LEU A 32 11.00 19.40 -14.01
C LEU A 32 11.14 20.40 -12.85
N LEU A 33 12.21 20.29 -12.06
CA LEU A 33 12.46 21.20 -10.94
C LEU A 33 12.80 22.63 -11.39
N ALA A 34 13.50 22.80 -12.51
CA ALA A 34 13.79 24.11 -13.08
C ALA A 34 12.54 24.82 -13.66
N ALA A 35 11.54 24.06 -14.10
CA ALA A 35 10.27 24.60 -14.58
C ALA A 35 9.36 25.09 -13.43
N PHE A 36 9.40 24.42 -12.29
CA PHE A 36 8.50 24.66 -11.15
C PHE A 36 8.32 26.13 -10.73
N PRO A 37 9.38 26.96 -10.53
CA PRO A 37 9.22 28.35 -10.06
C PRO A 37 8.42 29.22 -11.03
N LYS A 38 8.54 28.95 -12.33
CA LYS A 38 7.79 29.67 -13.37
C LYS A 38 6.31 29.33 -13.34
N LEU A 39 5.97 28.10 -12.94
CA LEU A 39 4.61 27.59 -12.89
C LEU A 39 3.86 28.07 -11.64
N VAL A 40 4.54 28.07 -10.48
CA VAL A 40 3.95 28.56 -9.22
C VAL A 40 3.58 30.05 -9.28
N GLY A 41 4.35 30.86 -10.00
CA GLY A 41 4.06 32.29 -10.17
C GLY A 41 2.85 32.61 -11.06
N LEU A 42 2.30 31.63 -11.78
CA LEU A 42 1.21 31.80 -12.74
C LEU A 42 -0.17 31.47 -12.14
N GLU A 43 -0.25 30.62 -11.13
CA GLU A 43 -1.52 30.17 -10.53
C GLU A 43 -1.68 30.63 -9.08
N LYS A 44 -2.79 31.32 -8.78
CA LYS A 44 -3.14 31.71 -7.41
C LYS A 44 -3.74 30.53 -6.64
N GLN A 45 -3.09 30.16 -5.53
CA GLN A 45 -3.62 29.36 -4.41
C GLN A 45 -4.15 27.95 -4.74
N HIS A 46 -3.36 27.13 -5.44
CA HIS A 46 -3.59 25.68 -5.46
C HIS A 46 -2.42 24.95 -4.79
N THR A 47 -2.72 23.94 -3.97
CA THR A 47 -1.74 23.03 -3.34
C THR A 47 -1.17 22.00 -4.31
N TYR A 48 -1.64 22.00 -5.57
CA TYR A 48 -1.09 21.22 -6.66
C TYR A 48 -1.46 21.85 -8.01
N PHE A 49 -0.71 21.54 -9.06
CA PHE A 49 -1.08 21.81 -10.45
C PHE A 49 -0.59 20.69 -11.36
N GLU A 50 -1.18 20.57 -12.54
CA GLU A 50 -0.85 19.55 -13.53
C GLU A 50 -0.20 20.16 -14.76
N THR A 51 0.81 19.48 -15.28
CA THR A 51 1.36 19.72 -16.61
C THR A 51 0.97 18.59 -17.54
N GLU A 52 1.48 18.60 -18.78
CA GLU A 52 1.20 17.54 -19.76
C GLU A 52 1.56 16.14 -19.22
N ASN A 53 2.67 16.03 -18.48
CA ASN A 53 3.25 14.73 -18.13
C ASN A 53 3.20 14.39 -16.63
N VAL A 54 3.21 15.39 -15.75
CA VAL A 54 3.33 15.20 -14.30
C VAL A 54 2.43 16.15 -13.53
N ARG A 55 2.09 15.78 -12.30
CA ARG A 55 1.43 16.62 -11.31
C ARG A 55 2.44 17.05 -10.25
N TYR A 56 2.48 18.35 -9.98
CA TYR A 56 3.26 18.94 -8.88
C TYR A 56 2.33 19.15 -7.69
N VAL A 57 2.63 18.57 -6.54
CA VAL A 57 1.90 18.76 -5.28
C VAL A 57 2.85 19.44 -4.32
N TYR A 58 2.53 20.64 -3.83
CA TYR A 58 3.50 21.45 -3.10
C TYR A 58 2.84 22.28 -2.01
N GLN A 59 3.66 22.68 -1.03
CA GLN A 59 3.26 23.65 -0.02
C GLN A 59 4.47 24.51 0.39
N PRO A 60 4.24 25.77 0.77
CA PRO A 60 5.28 26.61 1.33
C PRO A 60 5.67 26.12 2.74
N ILE A 61 6.97 26.08 3.02
CA ILE A 61 7.55 25.90 4.35
C ILE A 61 8.48 27.10 4.58
N GLU A 62 7.98 28.11 5.28
CA GLU A 62 8.64 29.41 5.46
C GLU A 62 9.12 30.08 4.15
N ALA A 63 10.44 30.16 3.94
CA ALA A 63 11.07 30.75 2.76
C ALA A 63 11.29 29.73 1.62
N LEU A 64 10.88 28.49 1.81
CA LEU A 64 11.10 27.36 0.91
C LEU A 64 9.78 26.77 0.42
N PHE A 65 9.87 25.87 -0.55
CA PHE A 65 8.78 25.01 -1.00
C PHE A 65 9.18 23.55 -0.79
N LEU A 66 8.27 22.79 -0.18
CA LEU A 66 8.31 21.34 -0.22
C LEU A 66 7.40 20.88 -1.36
N LEU A 67 7.96 20.05 -2.25
CA LEU A 67 7.36 19.65 -3.50
C LEU A 67 7.42 18.13 -3.66
N LEU A 68 6.31 17.54 -4.08
CA LEU A 68 6.22 16.20 -4.64
C LEU A 68 5.92 16.29 -6.14
N VAL A 69 6.65 15.51 -6.93
CA VAL A 69 6.31 15.25 -8.33
C VAL A 69 5.66 13.87 -8.38
N THR A 70 4.51 13.78 -9.03
CA THR A 70 3.66 12.58 -9.07
C THR A 70 3.16 12.34 -10.49
N THR A 71 2.75 11.10 -10.80
CA THR A 71 2.02 10.84 -12.04
C THR A 71 0.56 11.30 -11.92
N LYS A 72 -0.08 11.64 -13.04
CA LYS A 72 -1.49 12.10 -13.02
C LYS A 72 -2.47 11.03 -12.53
N GLN A 73 -2.11 9.74 -12.63
CA GLN A 73 -2.90 8.63 -12.08
C GLN A 73 -2.64 8.40 -10.57
N SER A 74 -1.78 9.19 -9.91
CA SER A 74 -1.57 9.08 -8.47
C SER A 74 -2.79 9.57 -7.69
N ASN A 75 -3.02 8.97 -6.53
CA ASN A 75 -4.09 9.38 -5.62
C ASN A 75 -3.69 10.67 -4.92
N ILE A 76 -4.31 11.78 -5.34
CA ILE A 76 -4.01 13.12 -4.82
C ILE A 76 -4.21 13.26 -3.31
N LEU A 77 -5.16 12.52 -2.71
CA LEU A 77 -5.38 12.57 -1.26
C LEU A 77 -4.19 11.94 -0.52
N GLN A 78 -3.70 10.81 -1.02
CA GLN A 78 -2.52 10.14 -0.47
C GLN A 78 -1.25 10.99 -0.69
N ASP A 79 -1.11 11.63 -1.85
CA ASP A 79 0.01 12.54 -2.15
C ASP A 79 0.00 13.75 -1.20
N LEU A 80 -1.17 14.36 -0.95
CA LEU A 80 -1.31 15.48 0.00
C LEU A 80 -1.01 15.06 1.43
N ASP A 81 -1.44 13.87 1.86
CA ASP A 81 -1.12 13.34 3.18
C ASP A 81 0.38 13.02 3.33
N THR A 82 1.02 12.53 2.27
CA THR A 82 2.47 12.35 2.21
C THR A 82 3.18 13.69 2.37
N LEU A 83 2.78 14.71 1.60
CA LEU A 83 3.33 16.05 1.67
C LEU A 83 3.16 16.67 3.07
N ARG A 84 2.01 16.47 3.71
CA ARG A 84 1.74 16.93 5.09
C ARG A 84 2.65 16.25 6.11
N LEU A 85 2.87 14.94 5.97
CA LEU A 85 3.76 14.21 6.88
C LEU A 85 5.22 14.68 6.74
N LEU A 86 5.71 14.80 5.50
CA LEU A 86 7.04 15.34 5.22
C LEU A 86 7.21 16.77 5.78
N SER A 87 6.18 17.62 5.67
CA SER A 87 6.17 18.97 6.27
C SER A 87 6.45 18.99 7.76
N LYS A 88 5.91 17.99 8.48
CA LYS A 88 6.07 17.87 9.92
C LYS A 88 7.43 17.29 10.28
N LEU A 89 8.04 16.52 9.38
CA LEU A 89 9.36 15.92 9.57
C LEU A 89 10.49 16.92 9.34
N VAL A 90 10.41 17.78 8.32
CA VAL A 90 11.51 18.70 7.99
C VAL A 90 11.99 19.52 9.20
N PRO A 91 11.12 20.15 10.02
CA PRO A 91 11.54 20.90 11.20
C PRO A 91 12.15 20.05 12.33
N GLU A 92 11.94 18.73 12.34
CA GLU A 92 12.50 17.83 13.35
C GLU A 92 14.00 17.55 13.11
N TYR A 93 14.45 17.67 11.86
CA TYR A 93 15.85 17.42 11.47
C TYR A 93 16.63 18.72 11.18
N CYS A 94 15.94 19.85 10.97
CA CYS A 94 16.56 21.12 10.63
C CYS A 94 16.52 22.10 11.80
N MET A 95 17.67 22.67 12.18
CA MET A 95 17.72 23.75 13.19
C MET A 95 17.07 25.06 12.71
N SER A 96 17.07 25.29 11.41
CA SER A 96 16.46 26.43 10.73
C SER A 96 15.86 25.99 9.40
N LEU A 97 14.76 26.61 8.98
CA LEU A 97 14.05 26.31 7.72
C LEU A 97 14.51 27.26 6.60
N ASP A 98 15.83 27.39 6.47
CA ASP A 98 16.52 28.16 5.44
C ASP A 98 17.51 27.29 4.65
N GLU A 99 18.17 27.89 3.66
CA GLU A 99 19.10 27.17 2.79
C GLU A 99 20.25 26.51 3.56
N GLU A 100 20.76 27.16 4.60
CA GLU A 100 21.85 26.62 5.41
C GLU A 100 21.38 25.45 6.28
N GLY A 101 20.24 25.58 6.96
CA GLY A 101 19.69 24.54 7.82
C GLY A 101 19.32 23.27 7.06
N ILE A 102 18.66 23.42 5.90
CA ILE A 102 18.33 22.29 5.02
C ILE A 102 19.60 21.68 4.43
N GLY A 103 20.58 22.51 4.02
CA GLY A 103 21.84 22.04 3.46
C GLY A 103 22.65 21.20 4.45
N ARG A 104 22.65 21.57 5.74
CA ARG A 104 23.33 20.81 6.81
C ARG A 104 22.65 19.47 7.13
N ALA A 105 21.32 19.40 7.00
CA ALA A 105 20.52 18.22 7.33
C ALA A 105 20.16 17.35 6.10
N ASN A 106 20.79 17.57 4.95
CA ASN A 106 20.34 17.00 3.68
C ASN A 106 20.27 15.45 3.67
N PHE A 107 21.26 14.76 4.23
CA PHE A 107 21.30 13.31 4.31
C PHE A 107 20.27 12.76 5.29
N ASP A 108 20.13 13.39 6.46
CA ASP A 108 19.13 13.00 7.47
C ASP A 108 17.71 13.16 6.92
N LEU A 109 17.45 14.24 6.18
CA LEU A 109 16.19 14.45 5.48
C LEU A 109 15.95 13.39 4.41
N ILE A 110 16.96 13.00 3.63
CA ILE A 110 16.83 11.93 2.63
C ILE A 110 16.46 10.61 3.30
N HIS A 111 17.12 10.26 4.41
CA HIS A 111 16.79 9.05 5.17
C HIS A 111 15.38 9.12 5.74
N ALA A 112 14.99 10.24 6.36
CA ALA A 112 13.64 10.42 6.87
C ALA A 112 12.57 10.35 5.76
N PHE A 113 12.89 10.84 4.55
CA PHE A 113 12.00 10.79 3.41
C PHE A 113 11.84 9.35 2.89
N ASP A 114 12.91 8.55 2.89
CA ASP A 114 12.89 7.13 2.50
C ASP A 114 12.05 6.26 3.47
N GLU A 115 11.98 6.62 4.74
CA GLU A 115 11.09 5.95 5.71
C GLU A 115 9.60 6.26 5.47
N VAL A 116 9.29 7.38 4.83
CA VAL A 116 7.92 7.81 4.51
C VAL A 116 7.47 7.34 3.14
N ILE A 117 8.39 7.25 2.18
CA ILE A 117 8.09 6.91 0.78
C ILE A 117 8.98 5.74 0.36
N SER A 118 8.37 4.59 0.11
CA SER A 118 9.05 3.41 -0.43
C SER A 118 8.62 3.14 -1.86
N LEU A 119 9.57 3.16 -2.81
CA LEU A 119 9.31 2.91 -4.24
C LEU A 119 8.16 3.79 -4.82
N GLY A 120 8.01 5.00 -4.30
CA GLY A 120 6.97 5.96 -4.71
C GLY A 120 5.61 5.76 -4.03
N HIS A 121 5.50 4.82 -3.09
CA HIS A 121 4.30 4.59 -2.28
C HIS A 121 4.49 5.14 -0.87
N LYS A 122 3.45 5.79 -0.35
CA LYS A 122 3.42 6.28 1.04
C LYS A 122 3.36 5.09 2.01
N GLU A 123 4.25 5.08 2.98
CA GLU A 123 4.21 4.17 4.12
C GLU A 123 3.24 4.66 5.22
N ASP A 124 2.69 3.73 6.00
CA ASP A 124 1.85 4.05 7.15
C ASP A 124 2.72 4.22 8.40
N VAL A 125 3.33 5.41 8.53
CA VAL A 125 4.25 5.77 9.60
C VAL A 125 3.92 7.13 10.20
N THR A 126 4.24 7.29 11.48
CA THR A 126 4.16 8.56 12.21
C THR A 126 5.52 9.25 12.29
N VAL A 127 5.54 10.55 12.59
CA VAL A 127 6.79 11.32 12.79
C VAL A 127 7.68 10.66 13.84
N ALA A 128 7.11 10.18 14.94
CA ALA A 128 7.86 9.52 16.01
C ALA A 128 8.52 8.20 15.56
N GLN A 129 7.80 7.39 14.77
CA GLN A 129 8.34 6.15 14.21
C GLN A 129 9.48 6.42 13.23
N VAL A 130 9.32 7.40 12.34
CA VAL A 130 10.38 7.79 11.40
C VAL A 130 11.65 8.20 12.14
N LYS A 131 11.54 9.03 13.18
CA LYS A 131 12.69 9.41 14.01
C LYS A 131 13.38 8.18 14.63
N GLN A 132 12.59 7.28 15.20
CA GLN A 132 13.10 6.04 15.79
C GLN A 132 13.81 5.15 14.74
N TYR A 133 13.29 5.06 13.51
CA TYR A 133 13.92 4.27 12.46
C TYR A 133 15.23 4.92 11.97
N CYS A 134 15.24 6.25 11.83
CA CYS A 134 16.43 7.01 11.45
C CYS A 134 17.53 7.06 12.52
N GLU A 135 17.22 6.78 13.79
CA GLU A 135 18.25 6.59 14.82
C GLU A 135 19.15 5.39 14.49
N MET A 136 18.69 4.46 13.65
CA MET A 136 19.42 3.27 13.18
C MET A 136 20.06 2.47 14.34
N GLU A 137 19.56 2.65 15.56
CA GLU A 137 20.04 1.92 16.73
C GLU A 137 19.63 0.46 16.57
N SER A 138 20.60 -0.37 16.18
CA SER A 138 20.41 -1.80 16.18
C SER A 138 20.36 -2.30 17.62
N HIS A 139 19.33 -3.07 17.93
CA HIS A 139 19.23 -3.78 19.21
C HIS A 139 20.43 -4.72 19.44
N GLU A 140 21.15 -5.14 18.38
CA GLU A 140 22.37 -5.93 18.52
C GLU A 140 23.51 -5.16 19.21
N GLU A 141 23.53 -3.81 19.15
CA GLU A 141 24.55 -2.99 19.82
C GLU A 141 24.28 -2.80 21.33
N LYS A 142 23.07 -3.10 21.79
CA LYS A 142 22.65 -3.01 23.21
C LYS A 142 22.04 -4.35 23.66
N PRO A 143 22.84 -5.41 23.88
CA PRO A 143 22.34 -6.75 24.22
C PRO A 143 21.53 -6.80 25.53
N ASP A 144 21.66 -5.78 26.39
CA ASP A 144 20.94 -5.67 27.67
C ASP A 144 19.59 -4.94 27.57
N GLN A 145 19.25 -4.39 26.40
CA GLN A 145 17.99 -3.66 26.18
C GLN A 145 16.92 -4.60 25.62
N PRO A 146 15.69 -4.65 26.17
CA PRO A 146 14.62 -5.52 25.66
C PRO A 146 14.04 -5.05 24.35
N PHE A 147 13.45 -5.99 23.59
CA PHE A 147 12.63 -5.66 22.44
C PHE A 147 11.60 -4.58 22.83
N PRO A 148 11.43 -3.54 22.00
CA PRO A 148 10.59 -2.41 22.34
C PRO A 148 9.15 -2.87 22.55
N THR A 149 8.63 -2.64 23.75
CA THR A 149 7.21 -2.81 24.07
C THR A 149 6.50 -1.53 23.66
N GLY A 150 5.83 -1.53 22.50
CA GLY A 150 5.23 -0.33 21.91
C GLY A 150 4.47 0.53 22.93
N GLN A 151 4.87 1.79 23.06
CA GLN A 151 4.12 2.78 23.83
C GLN A 151 2.91 3.19 22.98
N GLY A 152 1.72 2.65 23.28
CA GLY A 152 0.48 3.08 22.64
C GLY A 152 -0.37 2.00 21.95
N GLY A 153 -0.33 0.75 22.40
CA GLY A 153 -1.32 -0.29 22.02
C GLY A 153 -1.19 -0.88 20.60
N GLY A 154 -0.44 -0.25 19.70
CA GLY A 154 -0.25 -0.69 18.30
C GLY A 154 0.84 -1.74 18.06
N GLY A 155 1.56 -2.18 19.11
CA GLY A 155 2.72 -3.06 18.97
C GLY A 155 3.90 -2.37 18.25
N VAL A 156 5.04 -3.06 18.16
CA VAL A 156 6.21 -2.61 17.38
C VAL A 156 6.50 -3.65 16.32
N GLY A 157 6.68 -3.22 15.07
CA GLY A 157 7.14 -4.10 13.99
C GLY A 157 8.58 -4.50 14.24
N LEU A 158 8.82 -5.77 14.58
CA LEU A 158 10.17 -6.28 14.85
C LEU A 158 10.93 -6.67 13.58
N LEU A 159 10.23 -7.20 12.59
CA LEU A 159 10.79 -7.65 11.33
C LEU A 159 9.78 -7.45 10.21
N ARG A 160 10.20 -6.80 9.13
CA ARG A 160 9.47 -6.70 7.87
C ARG A 160 10.35 -7.27 6.77
N TRP A 161 9.80 -8.17 5.94
CA TRP A 161 10.51 -8.77 4.81
C TRP A 161 9.54 -8.93 3.64
N ARG A 162 10.09 -8.99 2.42
CA ARG A 162 9.34 -9.19 1.18
C ARG A 162 9.90 -10.40 0.44
N MET A 163 9.02 -11.22 -0.09
CA MET A 163 9.36 -12.36 -0.94
C MET A 163 8.55 -12.26 -2.23
N GLN A 164 9.24 -12.37 -3.35
CA GLN A 164 8.64 -12.44 -4.68
C GLN A 164 8.90 -13.83 -5.26
N ARG A 165 7.87 -14.42 -5.85
CA ARG A 165 7.91 -15.71 -6.55
C ARG A 165 7.13 -15.57 -7.86
N ALA A 166 7.60 -16.26 -8.90
CA ALA A 166 6.97 -16.28 -10.22
C ALA A 166 6.33 -17.65 -10.55
N ASP A 167 6.26 -18.53 -9.56
CA ASP A 167 5.73 -19.88 -9.72
C ASP A 167 4.22 -19.88 -9.48
N GLU A 168 3.44 -20.17 -10.52
CA GLU A 168 1.97 -20.22 -10.48
C GLU A 168 1.44 -21.30 -9.54
N SER A 169 2.21 -22.37 -9.27
CA SER A 169 1.81 -23.40 -8.31
C SER A 169 1.71 -22.87 -6.87
N MET A 170 2.32 -21.72 -6.61
CA MET A 170 2.29 -21.04 -5.32
C MET A 170 1.05 -20.14 -5.16
N VAL A 171 0.19 -20.02 -6.17
CA VAL A 171 -1.02 -19.21 -6.11
C VAL A 171 -2.03 -19.86 -5.13
N PRO A 172 -2.54 -19.13 -4.12
CA PRO A 172 -3.44 -19.72 -3.12
C PRO A 172 -4.85 -20.01 -3.65
N LEU A 173 -5.36 -19.18 -4.57
CA LEU A 173 -6.71 -19.28 -5.10
C LEU A 173 -6.78 -18.78 -6.56
N THR A 174 -6.89 -19.69 -7.51
CA THR A 174 -7.07 -19.34 -8.93
C THR A 174 -8.53 -19.03 -9.18
N ILE A 175 -8.81 -17.95 -9.92
CA ILE A 175 -10.17 -17.56 -10.35
C ILE A 175 -10.22 -17.58 -11.87
N ASN A 176 -11.20 -18.28 -12.43
CA ASN A 176 -11.51 -18.26 -13.85
C ASN A 176 -12.88 -17.62 -14.06
N CYS A 177 -13.00 -16.72 -15.04
CA CYS A 177 -14.24 -16.02 -15.33
C CYS A 177 -14.47 -15.98 -16.83
N TRP A 178 -15.61 -16.50 -17.28
CA TRP A 178 -15.99 -16.58 -18.69
C TRP A 178 -17.33 -15.89 -18.93
N PRO A 179 -17.32 -14.61 -19.34
CA PRO A 179 -18.51 -13.94 -19.83
C PRO A 179 -18.85 -14.38 -21.25
N SER A 180 -20.13 -14.64 -21.52
CA SER A 180 -20.66 -15.00 -22.84
C SER A 180 -21.93 -14.21 -23.14
N VAL A 181 -21.96 -13.57 -24.32
CA VAL A 181 -23.11 -12.77 -24.75
C VAL A 181 -24.03 -13.65 -25.59
N SER A 182 -25.29 -13.76 -25.20
CA SER A 182 -26.31 -14.51 -25.94
C SER A 182 -27.59 -13.70 -26.03
N GLY A 183 -27.95 -13.28 -27.24
CA GLY A 183 -29.12 -12.44 -27.48
C GLY A 183 -28.98 -11.06 -26.83
N ASN A 184 -29.84 -10.77 -25.85
CA ASN A 184 -29.88 -9.49 -25.13
C ASN A 184 -29.51 -9.65 -23.64
N GLU A 185 -28.66 -10.63 -23.33
CA GLU A 185 -28.15 -10.89 -22.00
C GLU A 185 -26.67 -11.31 -22.06
N THR A 186 -25.92 -10.99 -21.01
CA THR A 186 -24.57 -11.49 -20.79
C THR A 186 -24.61 -12.49 -19.64
N TYR A 187 -24.21 -13.74 -19.94
CA TYR A 187 -24.10 -14.85 -18.99
C TYR A 187 -22.66 -14.91 -18.50
N VAL A 188 -22.45 -14.92 -17.19
CA VAL A 188 -21.12 -14.97 -16.58
C VAL A 188 -21.03 -16.23 -15.74
N SER A 189 -20.07 -17.08 -16.08
CA SER A 189 -19.67 -18.24 -15.28
C SER A 189 -18.32 -17.95 -14.62
N ILE A 190 -18.26 -18.05 -13.30
CA ILE A 190 -17.05 -17.83 -12.51
C ILE A 190 -16.77 -19.06 -11.65
N GLU A 191 -15.53 -19.49 -11.62
CA GLU A 191 -15.06 -20.65 -10.88
C GLU A 191 -13.82 -20.30 -10.07
N TYR A 192 -13.68 -20.91 -8.90
CA TYR A 192 -12.42 -20.89 -8.15
C TYR A 192 -11.82 -22.29 -8.04
N GLU A 193 -10.50 -22.34 -7.97
CA GLU A 193 -9.73 -23.52 -7.61
C GLU A 193 -8.68 -23.13 -6.55
N ALA A 194 -8.79 -23.71 -5.37
CA ALA A 194 -7.94 -23.41 -4.22
C ALA A 194 -6.80 -24.41 -4.09
N SER A 195 -5.60 -23.91 -3.82
CA SER A 195 -4.45 -24.75 -3.52
C SER A 195 -4.62 -25.49 -2.19
N SER A 196 -4.09 -26.71 -2.10
CA SER A 196 -4.06 -27.49 -0.85
C SER A 196 -3.05 -26.96 0.19
N MET A 197 -2.27 -25.93 -0.15
CA MET A 197 -1.30 -25.32 0.77
C MET A 197 -1.96 -24.59 1.95
N PHE A 198 -3.18 -24.09 1.77
CA PHE A 198 -3.85 -23.24 2.75
C PHE A 198 -5.34 -23.59 2.86
N ASP A 199 -5.83 -23.64 4.10
CA ASP A 199 -7.26 -23.50 4.37
C ASP A 199 -7.58 -22.01 4.41
N LEU A 200 -8.47 -21.57 3.53
CA LEU A 200 -8.82 -20.16 3.37
C LEU A 200 -10.11 -19.86 4.13
N THR A 201 -10.14 -18.73 4.82
CA THR A 201 -11.27 -18.28 5.63
C THR A 201 -11.72 -16.91 5.20
N ASN A 202 -13.03 -16.66 5.33
CA ASN A 202 -13.68 -15.40 4.95
C ASN A 202 -13.29 -14.98 3.52
N VAL A 203 -13.40 -15.91 2.58
CA VAL A 203 -13.08 -15.66 1.18
C VAL A 203 -14.19 -14.82 0.59
N ILE A 204 -13.82 -13.71 -0.07
CA ILE A 204 -14.73 -12.81 -0.79
C ILE A 204 -14.13 -12.57 -2.18
N ILE A 205 -14.87 -12.95 -3.21
CA ILE A 205 -14.56 -12.69 -4.62
C ILE A 205 -15.51 -11.58 -5.08
N SER A 206 -14.95 -10.43 -5.41
CA SER A 206 -15.67 -9.23 -5.81
C SER A 206 -15.56 -9.02 -7.32
N VAL A 207 -16.66 -9.24 -8.02
CA VAL A 207 -16.77 -9.05 -9.47
C VAL A 207 -17.39 -7.67 -9.74
N PRO A 208 -16.67 -6.75 -10.41
CA PRO A 208 -17.25 -5.47 -10.82
C PRO A 208 -18.36 -5.70 -11.84
N LEU A 209 -19.42 -4.91 -11.75
CA LEU A 209 -20.56 -4.91 -12.64
C LEU A 209 -20.77 -3.51 -13.22
N PRO A 210 -21.45 -3.39 -14.37
CA PRO A 210 -21.93 -2.08 -14.82
C PRO A 210 -22.93 -1.51 -13.81
N ALA A 211 -23.23 -0.21 -13.91
CA ALA A 211 -24.33 0.38 -13.16
C ALA A 211 -25.65 -0.28 -13.59
N LEU A 212 -26.18 -1.17 -12.76
CA LEU A 212 -27.42 -1.88 -13.03
C LEU A 212 -28.59 -1.18 -12.33
N ARG A 213 -29.75 -1.21 -12.99
CA ARG A 213 -31.01 -0.78 -12.38
C ARG A 213 -31.50 -1.81 -11.36
N ASP A 214 -31.36 -3.09 -11.70
CA ASP A 214 -31.81 -4.24 -10.94
C ASP A 214 -30.62 -5.16 -10.64
N ALA A 215 -30.67 -5.91 -9.54
CA ALA A 215 -29.60 -6.83 -9.16
C ALA A 215 -29.36 -7.92 -10.24
N PRO A 216 -28.13 -8.44 -10.39
CA PRO A 216 -27.84 -9.55 -11.30
C PRO A 216 -28.70 -10.78 -10.97
N ILE A 217 -29.09 -11.54 -11.98
CA ILE A 217 -29.87 -12.77 -11.80
C ILE A 217 -28.91 -13.93 -11.59
N VAL A 218 -28.68 -14.30 -10.33
CA VAL A 218 -27.85 -15.46 -9.97
C VAL A 218 -28.61 -16.76 -10.25
N LYS A 219 -28.05 -17.63 -11.08
CA LYS A 219 -28.62 -18.94 -11.49
C LYS A 219 -28.12 -20.07 -10.60
N GLN A 220 -26.83 -20.05 -10.28
CA GLN A 220 -26.15 -21.01 -9.41
C GLN A 220 -25.12 -20.27 -8.56
N CYS A 221 -24.92 -20.70 -7.32
CA CYS A 221 -23.87 -20.19 -6.45
C CYS A 221 -23.48 -21.24 -5.40
N ASP A 222 -22.21 -21.61 -5.37
CA ASP A 222 -21.63 -22.38 -4.27
C ASP A 222 -21.18 -21.42 -3.16
N GLY A 223 -21.96 -21.31 -2.08
CA GLY A 223 -21.74 -20.34 -1.00
C GLY A 223 -22.78 -19.23 -0.98
N ASP A 224 -22.41 -18.08 -0.43
CA ASP A 224 -23.31 -16.92 -0.27
C ASP A 224 -22.94 -15.80 -1.24
N TRP A 225 -23.92 -14.99 -1.64
CA TRP A 225 -23.68 -13.84 -2.51
C TRP A 225 -24.43 -12.59 -2.05
N ARG A 226 -23.88 -11.42 -2.38
CA ARG A 226 -24.49 -10.11 -2.15
C ARG A 226 -24.22 -9.18 -3.32
N TYR A 227 -25.21 -8.35 -3.67
CA TYR A 227 -25.01 -7.28 -4.63
C TYR A 227 -24.93 -5.92 -3.92
N ASP A 228 -23.81 -5.23 -4.05
CA ASP A 228 -23.63 -3.85 -3.60
C ASP A 228 -23.91 -2.90 -4.78
N SER A 229 -25.13 -2.36 -4.82
CA SER A 229 -25.55 -1.42 -5.85
C SER A 229 -24.83 -0.07 -5.79
N ARG A 230 -24.30 0.31 -4.63
CA ARG A 230 -23.59 1.59 -4.46
C ARG A 230 -22.25 1.56 -5.16
N ASN A 231 -21.55 0.44 -5.06
CA ASN A 231 -20.25 0.24 -5.69
C ASN A 231 -20.33 -0.52 -7.02
N SER A 232 -21.53 -1.01 -7.40
CA SER A 232 -21.75 -1.85 -8.58
C SER A 232 -20.88 -3.11 -8.56
N VAL A 233 -20.90 -3.84 -7.44
CA VAL A 233 -20.09 -5.05 -7.24
C VAL A 233 -20.98 -6.21 -6.83
N LEU A 234 -20.77 -7.37 -7.47
CA LEU A 234 -21.29 -8.65 -6.98
C LEU A 234 -20.21 -9.31 -6.13
N GLU A 235 -20.54 -9.60 -4.88
CA GLU A 235 -19.66 -10.32 -3.97
C GLU A 235 -20.12 -11.76 -3.82
N TRP A 236 -19.19 -12.68 -4.04
CA TRP A 236 -19.34 -14.10 -3.80
C TRP A 236 -18.46 -14.49 -2.61
N SER A 237 -19.04 -15.17 -1.62
CA SER A 237 -18.40 -15.40 -0.34
C SER A 237 -18.48 -16.84 0.15
N MET A 238 -17.36 -17.29 0.71
CA MET A 238 -17.21 -18.61 1.34
C MET A 238 -16.54 -18.42 2.71
N LEU A 239 -17.19 -18.88 3.78
CA LEU A 239 -16.65 -18.76 5.14
C LEU A 239 -15.37 -19.58 5.32
N LEU A 240 -15.31 -20.77 4.71
CA LEU A 240 -14.19 -21.69 4.77
C LEU A 240 -14.04 -22.43 3.43
N ILE A 241 -12.84 -22.45 2.89
CA ILE A 241 -12.40 -23.32 1.80
C ILE A 241 -11.35 -24.28 2.38
N ASP A 242 -11.74 -25.54 2.52
CA ASP A 242 -10.91 -26.64 3.01
C ASP A 242 -10.93 -27.82 2.00
N ASN A 243 -10.48 -29.00 2.43
CA ASN A 243 -10.42 -30.18 1.55
C ASN A 243 -11.80 -30.67 1.07
N SER A 244 -12.89 -30.19 1.65
CA SER A 244 -14.26 -30.53 1.25
C SER A 244 -14.76 -29.74 0.04
N ASN A 245 -14.19 -28.57 -0.24
CA ASN A 245 -14.71 -27.62 -1.24
C ASN A 245 -13.59 -26.82 -1.93
N ARG A 246 -12.52 -27.49 -2.38
CA ARG A 246 -11.38 -26.84 -3.07
C ARG A 246 -11.74 -26.21 -4.41
N SER A 247 -12.91 -26.51 -4.94
CA SER A 247 -13.44 -25.90 -6.14
C SER A 247 -14.90 -25.50 -5.90
N GLY A 248 -15.33 -24.43 -6.53
CA GLY A 248 -16.73 -24.01 -6.55
C GLY A 248 -17.01 -23.12 -7.74
N SER A 249 -18.29 -22.95 -8.05
CA SER A 249 -18.74 -22.10 -9.15
C SER A 249 -19.93 -21.18 -8.79
N MET A 250 -20.04 -20.10 -9.54
CA MET A 250 -21.21 -19.22 -9.55
C MET A 250 -21.56 -18.88 -11.00
N GLU A 251 -22.85 -18.82 -11.29
CA GLU A 251 -23.38 -18.38 -12.57
C GLU A 251 -24.40 -17.27 -12.36
N PHE A 252 -24.26 -16.17 -13.09
CA PHE A 252 -25.21 -15.07 -13.05
C PHE A 252 -25.42 -14.43 -14.42
N VAL A 253 -26.52 -13.69 -14.55
CA VAL A 253 -26.91 -13.02 -15.79
C VAL A 253 -27.12 -11.54 -15.55
N VAL A 254 -26.61 -10.72 -16.47
CA VAL A 254 -26.79 -9.26 -16.51
C VAL A 254 -27.25 -8.80 -17.89
N PRO A 255 -27.78 -7.57 -18.03
CA PRO A 255 -28.02 -6.94 -19.33
C PRO A 255 -26.77 -6.91 -20.22
N PRO A 256 -26.92 -6.69 -21.54
CA PRO A 256 -25.82 -6.71 -22.48
C PRO A 256 -24.76 -5.70 -22.07
N VAL A 257 -23.56 -6.20 -21.83
CA VAL A 257 -22.39 -5.41 -21.47
C VAL A 257 -21.15 -6.05 -22.04
N ASP A 258 -20.15 -5.23 -22.33
CA ASP A 258 -18.82 -5.68 -22.73
C ASP A 258 -18.15 -6.47 -21.60
N SER A 259 -17.43 -7.52 -21.97
CA SER A 259 -16.79 -8.43 -21.01
C SER A 259 -15.70 -7.76 -20.16
N SER A 260 -15.09 -6.67 -20.64
CA SER A 260 -14.04 -5.94 -19.90
C SER A 260 -14.56 -5.33 -18.58
N VAL A 261 -15.87 -5.12 -18.45
CA VAL A 261 -16.48 -4.53 -17.24
C VAL A 261 -16.38 -5.46 -16.03
N PHE A 262 -16.24 -6.78 -16.24
CA PHE A 262 -16.13 -7.76 -15.15
C PHE A 262 -14.72 -7.85 -14.54
N PHE A 263 -13.77 -7.03 -15.01
CA PHE A 263 -12.38 -7.03 -14.56
C PHE A 263 -11.95 -5.64 -14.08
N PRO A 264 -11.01 -5.55 -13.10
CA PRO A 264 -10.38 -6.67 -12.41
C PRO A 264 -11.27 -7.27 -11.32
N ILE A 265 -11.22 -8.61 -11.18
CA ILE A 265 -11.87 -9.31 -10.08
C ILE A 265 -10.97 -9.22 -8.86
N SER A 266 -11.49 -8.74 -7.74
CA SER A 266 -10.73 -8.60 -6.49
C SER A 266 -11.03 -9.76 -5.55
N VAL A 267 -9.99 -10.28 -4.89
CA VAL A 267 -10.13 -11.43 -3.98
C VAL A 267 -9.61 -11.04 -2.59
N GLN A 268 -10.37 -11.37 -1.56
CA GLN A 268 -9.96 -11.23 -0.17
C GLN A 268 -10.08 -12.58 0.52
N PHE A 269 -9.10 -12.95 1.34
CA PHE A 269 -9.14 -14.13 2.19
C PHE A 269 -8.13 -13.98 3.33
N ALA A 270 -8.26 -14.84 4.35
CA ALA A 270 -7.24 -15.05 5.35
C ALA A 270 -6.92 -16.54 5.55
N ALA A 271 -5.68 -16.84 5.92
CA ALA A 271 -5.26 -18.18 6.37
C ALA A 271 -4.40 -18.09 7.64
N THR A 272 -4.32 -19.19 8.41
CA THR A 272 -3.50 -19.26 9.63
C THR A 272 -2.08 -19.76 9.40
N SER A 273 -1.78 -20.23 8.19
CA SER A 273 -0.44 -20.60 7.71
C SER A 273 0.08 -19.57 6.71
N THR A 274 1.40 -19.44 6.62
CA THR A 274 2.10 -18.49 5.74
C THR A 274 3.11 -19.22 4.87
N TYR A 275 3.49 -18.62 3.74
CA TYR A 275 4.53 -19.18 2.85
C TYR A 275 5.89 -19.35 3.50
N SER A 276 6.29 -18.46 4.42
CA SER A 276 7.62 -18.54 5.05
C SER A 276 7.72 -19.60 6.14
N GLY A 277 6.59 -20.03 6.71
CA GLY A 277 6.57 -20.90 7.87
C GLY A 277 7.26 -20.31 9.11
N LEU A 278 7.52 -18.99 9.15
CA LEU A 278 8.22 -18.33 10.24
C LEU A 278 7.38 -18.43 11.53
N LYS A 279 8.02 -18.88 12.61
CA LYS A 279 7.38 -19.06 13.92
C LYS A 279 8.26 -18.47 15.02
N VAL A 280 7.62 -17.90 16.04
CA VAL A 280 8.29 -17.51 17.27
C VAL A 280 8.38 -18.76 18.14
N THR A 281 9.59 -19.29 18.31
CA THR A 281 9.82 -20.52 19.07
C THR A 281 9.80 -20.30 20.59
N GLY A 282 10.08 -19.07 21.03
CA GLY A 282 10.05 -18.72 22.44
C GLY A 282 10.42 -17.25 22.68
N MET A 283 10.18 -16.80 23.91
CA MET A 283 10.60 -15.50 24.40
C MET A 283 11.51 -15.72 25.60
N ILE A 284 12.69 -15.10 25.58
CA ILE A 284 13.71 -15.22 26.63
C ILE A 284 13.86 -13.86 27.31
N PRO A 285 13.77 -13.78 28.66
CA PRO A 285 14.03 -12.54 29.37
C PRO A 285 15.53 -12.21 29.35
N LEU A 286 15.86 -10.93 29.18
CA LEU A 286 17.26 -10.50 29.07
C LEU A 286 18.07 -10.62 30.36
N ARG A 287 17.46 -10.35 31.51
CA ARG A 287 18.10 -10.55 32.80
C ARG A 287 17.68 -11.89 33.36
N GLY A 288 18.63 -12.81 33.43
CA GLY A 288 18.48 -14.10 34.08
C GLY A 288 18.16 -13.93 35.56
N GLY A 289 16.88 -13.87 35.90
CA GLY A 289 16.44 -14.15 37.25
C GLY A 289 16.66 -15.63 37.50
N SER A 290 17.59 -15.96 38.40
CA SER A 290 17.77 -17.29 38.98
C SER A 290 16.48 -17.75 39.69
N GLY A 291 15.50 -18.19 38.90
CA GLY A 291 14.15 -18.58 39.33
C GLY A 291 12.98 -17.96 38.55
N GLY A 292 13.22 -17.14 37.52
CA GLY A 292 12.16 -16.45 36.77
C GLY A 292 11.55 -17.31 35.66
N ALA A 293 10.24 -17.59 35.74
CA ALA A 293 9.51 -18.33 34.71
C ALA A 293 9.63 -17.65 33.32
N THR A 294 9.69 -18.45 32.26
CA THR A 294 9.62 -17.95 30.88
C THR A 294 8.36 -17.09 30.71
N PRO A 295 8.47 -15.88 30.13
CA PRO A 295 7.32 -15.04 29.87
C PRO A 295 6.29 -15.82 29.05
N LYS A 296 5.04 -15.81 29.50
CA LYS A 296 3.94 -16.34 28.69
C LYS A 296 3.76 -15.40 27.50
N PHE A 297 3.69 -15.96 26.30
CA PHE A 297 3.38 -15.22 25.10
C PHE A 297 2.26 -15.91 24.33
N VAL A 298 1.57 -15.13 23.50
CA VAL A 298 0.58 -15.62 22.53
C VAL A 298 1.10 -15.27 21.15
N GLN A 299 1.10 -16.25 20.25
CA GLN A 299 1.39 -16.03 18.85
C GLN A 299 0.10 -16.18 18.03
N ARG A 300 -0.15 -15.22 17.16
CA ARG A 300 -1.15 -15.33 16.09
C ARG A 300 -0.42 -15.18 14.75
N THR A 301 -0.61 -16.16 13.87
CA THR A 301 -0.08 -16.15 12.51
C THR A 301 -1.24 -15.95 11.55
N GLN A 302 -1.08 -15.03 10.59
CA GLN A 302 -2.10 -14.75 9.59
C GLN A 302 -1.45 -14.41 8.24
N LEU A 303 -1.96 -15.02 7.18
CA LEU A 303 -1.77 -14.61 5.80
C LEU A 303 -3.03 -13.86 5.36
N ILE A 304 -2.88 -12.70 4.73
CA ILE A 304 -4.00 -11.87 4.25
C ILE A 304 -3.68 -11.42 2.83
N ALA A 305 -4.67 -11.53 1.93
CA ALA A 305 -4.61 -10.90 0.61
C ALA A 305 -4.88 -9.39 0.72
N GLN A 306 -3.91 -8.56 0.33
CA GLN A 306 -4.08 -7.09 0.27
C GLN A 306 -4.58 -6.63 -1.10
N ASP A 307 -3.78 -6.85 -2.16
CA ASP A 307 -4.08 -6.43 -3.53
C ASP A 307 -4.18 -7.63 -4.48
N TYR A 308 -4.99 -8.63 -4.14
CA TYR A 308 -5.18 -9.79 -5.00
C TYR A 308 -6.20 -9.47 -6.09
N GLN A 309 -5.73 -9.36 -7.34
CA GLN A 309 -6.55 -9.04 -8.50
C GLN A 309 -6.33 -10.04 -9.64
N VAL A 310 -7.42 -10.41 -10.31
CA VAL A 310 -7.42 -11.16 -11.57
C VAL A 310 -7.83 -10.19 -12.68
N VAL A 311 -6.95 -10.04 -13.67
CA VAL A 311 -7.04 -9.06 -14.76
C VAL A 311 -7.40 -9.73 -16.09
#